data_AF-A0A5C3M1E2-F1
#
_entry.id   AF-A0A5C3M1E2-F1
#
_cell.length_a   1.000
_cell.length_b   1.000
_cell.length_c   1.000
_cell.angle_alpha   90.00
_cell.angle_beta   90.00
_cell.angle_gamma   90.00
#
_symmetry.space_group_name_H-M   'P 1'
#
loop_
_entity.id
_entity.type
_entity.pdbx_description
1 polymer ?
#
loop_
_entity_poly.entity_id
_entity_poly.type
_entity_poly.pdbx_seq_one_letter_code
_entity_poly.pdbx_strand_id
1 'polypeptide(L)' 'MTPHCHWLTNYVKQCIPITLADHTIIYSAEVGNVVFQYIIIGKEVKSIELTCVLYNPQLRGNLLSCLYLTHYNI' A
#
# COMPACT_ATOMS: atom_id res chain seq x y z
N MET A 1 -10.64 -6.41 10.41
CA MET A 1 -11.05 -5.07 9.96
C MET A 1 -9.80 -4.29 9.63
N THR A 2 -9.67 -3.76 8.42
CA THR A 2 -8.53 -2.93 8.03
C THR A 2 -8.85 -1.49 8.45
N PRO A 3 -8.11 -0.88 9.38
CA PRO A 3 -8.31 0.53 9.69
C PRO A 3 -8.06 1.38 8.44
N HIS A 4 -8.78 2.50 8.30
CA HIS A 4 -8.66 3.42 7.16
C HIS A 4 -9.03 2.85 5.77
N CYS A 5 -9.94 1.87 5.68
CA CYS A 5 -10.44 1.37 4.37
C CYS A 5 -10.87 2.47 3.40
N HIS A 6 -11.36 3.61 3.89
CA HIS A 6 -11.80 4.73 3.04
C HIS A 6 -10.63 5.47 2.35
N TRP A 7 -9.38 5.22 2.73
CA TRP A 7 -8.19 5.70 2.01
C TRP A 7 -7.83 4.81 0.82
N LEU A 8 -8.35 3.58 0.77
CA LEU A 8 -8.04 2.58 -0.24
C LEU A 8 -8.97 2.76 -1.45
N THR A 9 -8.41 2.94 -2.64
CA THR A 9 -9.17 3.13 -3.88
C THR A 9 -8.64 2.26 -5.02
N ASN A 10 -9.52 1.90 -5.96
CA ASN A 10 -9.17 1.17 -7.19
C ASN A 10 -8.41 -0.15 -6.98
N TYR A 11 -8.73 -0.89 -5.90
CA TYR A 11 -8.09 -2.17 -5.63
C TYR A 11 -8.54 -3.25 -6.62
N VAL A 12 -7.57 -3.89 -7.24
CA VAL A 12 -7.75 -5.02 -8.15
C VAL A 12 -7.05 -6.24 -7.56
N LYS A 13 -7.69 -7.41 -7.67
CA LYS A 13 -7.06 -8.69 -7.29
C LYS A 13 -5.83 -8.92 -8.15
N GLN A 14 -4.66 -8.91 -7.53
CA GLN A 14 -3.39 -9.09 -8.20
C GLN A 14 -2.40 -9.75 -7.23
N CYS A 15 -1.95 -10.94 -7.60
CA CYS A 15 -1.01 -11.74 -6.83
C CYS A 15 0.42 -11.47 -7.33
N ILE A 16 1.19 -10.70 -6.56
CA ILE A 16 2.59 -10.37 -6.82
C ILE A 16 3.44 -10.96 -5.70
N PRO A 17 4.53 -11.68 -6.01
CA PRO A 17 5.47 -12.14 -5.00
C PRO A 17 6.26 -10.97 -4.42
N ILE A 18 6.39 -10.95 -3.09
CA ILE A 18 7.13 -9.95 -2.33
C ILE A 18 8.16 -10.69 -1.49
N THR A 19 9.43 -10.41 -1.73
CA THR A 19 10.53 -10.97 -0.94
C THR A 19 10.75 -10.11 0.29
N LEU A 20 10.62 -10.73 1.47
CA LEU A 20 10.93 -10.09 2.74
C LEU A 20 12.43 -10.08 3.03
N ALA A 21 12.84 -9.30 4.02
CA ALA A 21 14.25 -9.17 4.42
C ALA A 21 14.86 -10.50 4.92
N ASP A 22 14.03 -11.44 5.39
CA ASP A 22 14.44 -12.78 5.79
C ASP A 22 14.44 -13.80 4.63
N HIS A 23 14.32 -13.31 3.38
CA HIS A 23 14.20 -14.09 2.15
C HIS A 23 12.94 -14.94 2.03
N THR A 24 11.97 -14.80 2.92
CA THR A 24 10.66 -15.43 2.74
C THR A 24 9.89 -14.72 1.65
N ILE A 25 9.08 -15.46 0.90
CA ILE A 25 8.21 -14.91 -0.15
C ILE A 25 6.78 -14.94 0.35
N ILE A 26 6.14 -13.77 0.31
CA ILE A 26 4.71 -13.60 0.56
C ILE A 26 4.03 -13.08 -0.70
N TYR A 27 2.70 -13.19 -0.79
CA TYR A 27 1.95 -12.74 -1.97
C TYR A 27 1.02 -11.59 -1.62
N SER A 28 0.99 -10.55 -2.46
CA SER A 28 -0.09 -9.57 -2.38
C SER A 28 -1.43 -10.23 -2.66
N ALA A 29 -2.48 -9.82 -1.96
CA ALA A 29 -3.85 -10.18 -2.30
C ALA A 29 -4.38 -9.25 -3.41
N GLU A 30 -4.06 -7.97 -3.31
CA GLU A 30 -4.60 -6.92 -4.17
C GLU A 30 -3.59 -5.78 -4.35
N VAL A 31 -3.75 -5.02 -5.43
CA VAL A 31 -3.00 -3.79 -5.71
C VAL A 31 -4.00 -2.67 -5.96
N GLY A 32 -3.75 -1.51 -5.37
CA GLY A 32 -4.59 -0.33 -5.56
C GLY A 32 -3.84 0.95 -5.23
N ASN A 33 -4.60 1.99 -4.95
CA ASN A 33 -4.08 3.30 -4.58
C ASN A 33 -4.47 3.62 -3.14
N VAL A 34 -3.65 4.45 -2.49
CA VAL A 34 -3.97 5.00 -1.17
C VAL A 34 -3.94 6.51 -1.19
N VAL A 35 -5.07 7.12 -0.82
CA VAL A 35 -5.23 8.57 -0.76
C VAL A 35 -5.13 9.05 0.68
N PHE A 36 -4.17 9.91 0.95
CA PHE A 36 -4.02 10.60 2.23
C PHE A 36 -4.59 12.01 2.13
N GLN A 37 -5.66 12.26 2.90
CA GLN A 37 -6.20 13.61 3.11
C GLN A 37 -5.48 14.23 4.31
N TYR A 38 -4.82 15.35 4.10
CA TYR A 38 -4.11 16.06 5.16
C TYR A 38 -4.96 17.24 5.65
N ILE A 39 -5.04 17.40 6.96
CA ILE A 39 -5.67 18.55 7.61
C ILE A 39 -4.57 19.30 8.36
N ILE A 40 -4.24 20.51 7.91
CA ILE A 40 -3.23 21.38 8.55
C ILE A 40 -3.97 22.58 9.13
N ILE A 41 -3.94 22.73 10.45
CA ILE A 41 -4.61 23.83 11.18
C ILE A 41 -6.10 23.90 10.80
N GLY A 42 -6.79 22.76 10.80
CA GLY A 42 -8.22 22.67 10.48
C GLY A 42 -8.59 22.92 9.01
N LYS A 43 -7.61 23.15 8.13
CA LYS A 43 -7.83 23.28 6.69
C LYS A 43 -7.38 22.03 5.96
N GLU A 44 -8.24 21.52 5.09
CA GLU A 44 -7.85 20.50 4.15
C GLU A 44 -6.82 21.06 3.17
N VAL A 45 -5.70 20.36 3.05
CA VAL A 45 -4.68 20.65 2.03
C VAL A 45 -4.73 19.57 0.96
N LYS A 46 -3.99 19.80 -0.14
CA LYS A 46 -3.95 18.89 -1.28
C LYS A 46 -3.64 17.46 -0.82
N SER A 47 -4.48 16.52 -1.24
CA SER A 47 -4.28 15.10 -0.97
C SER A 47 -3.05 14.57 -1.69
N ILE A 48 -2.47 13.53 -1.11
CA ILE A 48 -1.39 12.76 -1.75
C ILE A 48 -1.93 11.38 -2.04
N GLU A 49 -1.82 10.95 -3.29
CA GLU A 49 -2.16 9.60 -3.73
C GLU A 49 -0.88 8.80 -3.94
N LEU A 50 -0.76 7.70 -3.19
CA LEU A 50 0.22 6.65 -3.48
C LEU A 50 -0.40 5.67 -4.46
N THR A 51 0.28 5.43 -5.58
CA THR A 51 -0.16 4.47 -6.59
C THR A 51 0.59 3.14 -6.44
N CYS A 52 -0.01 2.06 -6.96
CA CYS A 52 0.59 0.72 -6.98
C CYS A 52 0.97 0.20 -5.59
N VAL A 53 0.02 0.32 -4.65
CA VAL A 53 0.18 -0.11 -3.27
C VAL A 53 -0.31 -1.55 -3.10
N LEU A 54 0.60 -2.40 -2.64
CA LEU A 54 0.35 -3.83 -2.39
C LEU A 54 -0.38 -4.00 -1.06
N TYR A 55 -1.54 -4.64 -1.10
CA TYR A 55 -2.25 -5.10 0.09
C TYR A 55 -1.90 -6.56 0.38
N ASN A 56 -1.41 -6.85 1.59
CA ASN A 56 -1.15 -8.21 2.03
C ASN A 56 -1.65 -8.46 3.48
N PRO A 57 -2.73 -9.24 3.67
CA PRO A 57 -3.25 -9.54 5.01
C PRO A 57 -2.28 -10.35 5.88
N GLN A 58 -1.28 -11.02 5.29
CA GLN A 58 -0.26 -11.77 6.02
C GLN A 58 0.72 -10.87 6.78
N LEU A 59 0.88 -9.61 6.34
CA LEU A 59 1.82 -8.67 6.94
C LEU A 59 1.35 -8.10 8.28
N ARG A 60 0.09 -8.38 8.70
CA ARG A 60 -0.55 -8.09 10.01
C ARG A 60 -0.34 -6.69 10.63
N GLY A 61 0.39 -5.78 9.99
CA GLY A 61 0.87 -4.51 10.55
C GLY A 61 1.75 -3.67 9.61
N ASN A 62 2.41 -4.25 8.60
CA ASN A 62 3.11 -3.45 7.59
C ASN A 62 2.13 -2.97 6.52
N LEU A 63 1.71 -1.71 6.69
CA LEU A 63 0.41 -1.24 6.24
C LEU A 63 0.32 -1.02 4.73
N LEU A 64 1.40 -0.64 4.04
CA LEU A 64 1.38 -0.30 2.61
C LEU A 64 2.79 -0.48 2.01
N SER A 65 2.92 -1.25 0.92
CA SER A 65 4.18 -1.39 0.17
C SER A 65 3.99 -0.88 -1.25
N CYS A 66 4.66 0.22 -1.61
CA CYS A 66 4.62 0.76 -2.97
C CYS A 66 5.57 -0.02 -3.87
N LEU A 67 5.06 -0.59 -4.96
CA LEU A 67 5.77 -1.51 -5.86
C LEU A 67 7.07 -0.93 -6.44
N TYR A 68 7.14 0.39 -6.64
CA TYR A 68 8.31 1.08 -7.22
C TYR A 68 9.44 1.38 -6.23
N LEU A 69 9.23 1.26 -4.91
CA LEU A 69 10.32 1.44 -3.93
C LEU A 69 11.13 0.17 -3.69
N THR A 70 10.58 -0.99 -4.04
CA THR A 70 11.23 -2.30 -3.93
C THR A 70 12.00 -2.72 -5.17
N HIS A 71 11.92 -1.94 -6.27
CA HIS A 71 12.69 -2.20 -7.48
C HIS A 71 14.07 -1.54 -7.37
N TYR A 72 14.98 -2.16 -6.61
CA TYR A 72 16.40 -1.90 -6.78
C TYR A 72 16.80 -2.41 -8.17
N ASN A 73 17.12 -1.49 -9.08
CA ASN A 73 17.78 -1.83 -10.34
C ASN A 73 19.10 -2.55 -10.03
N ILE A 74 19.29 -3.70 -10.69
CA ILE A 74 20.58 -4.37 -10.87
C ILE A 74 21.42 -3.57 -11.86
#